data_AF-A0A506QS49-F1
#
_entry.id   AF-A0A506QS49-F1
#
_cell.length_a   1.000
_cell.length_b   1.000
_cell.length_c   1.000
_cell.angle_alpha   90.00
_cell.angle_beta   90.00
_cell.angle_gamma   90.00
#
_symmetry.space_group_name_H-M   'P 1'
#
loop_
_entity.id
_entity.type
_entity.pdbx_description
1 polymer ?
#
loop_
_entity_poly.entity_id
_entity_poly.type
_entity_poly.pdbx_seq_one_letter_code
_entity_poly.pdbx_strand_id
1 'polypeptide(L)' 'MTDQTLTTDNTQLTDDINDLEESLYEFHLRLRDMTKRHLFRGAAPAQKMAGMLIEQIDTELVALYRRAAEMRSHLK' A
#
# COMPACT_ATOMS: atom_id res chain seq x y z
N MET A 1 12.93 -33.91 8.90
CA MET A 1 11.79 -33.17 9.49
C MET A 1 12.01 -31.65 9.49
N THR A 2 13.23 -31.14 9.34
CA THR A 2 13.54 -29.70 9.27
C THR A 2 13.17 -29.04 7.93
N ASP A 3 13.29 -29.76 6.82
CA ASP A 3 13.03 -29.22 5.47
C ASP A 3 11.57 -28.83 5.24
N GLN A 4 10.61 -29.64 5.73
CA GLN A 4 9.17 -29.37 5.59
C GLN A 4 8.73 -28.14 6.38
N THR A 5 9.34 -27.87 7.53
CA THR A 5 9.04 -26.68 8.34
C THR A 5 9.52 -25.42 7.64
N LEU A 6 10.77 -25.41 7.14
CA LEU A 6 11.32 -24.31 6.34
C LEU A 6 10.49 -23.99 5.10
N THR A 7 10.00 -25.01 4.39
CA THR A 7 9.12 -24.79 3.22
C THR A 7 7.75 -24.23 3.60
N THR A 8 7.21 -24.60 4.77
CA THR A 8 5.90 -24.12 5.24
C THR A 8 6.02 -22.67 5.71
N ASP A 9 7.06 -22.33 6.46
CA ASP A 9 7.30 -20.98 6.97
C ASP A 9 7.54 -19.97 5.84
N ASN A 10 8.28 -20.38 4.80
CA ASN A 10 8.47 -19.54 3.60
C ASN A 10 7.18 -19.37 2.78
N THR A 11 6.27 -20.34 2.82
CA THR A 11 4.95 -20.23 2.17
C THR A 11 4.09 -19.20 2.92
N GLN A 12 4.03 -19.29 4.25
CA GLN A 12 3.27 -18.34 5.07
C GLN A 12 3.81 -16.91 4.93
N LEU A 13 5.14 -16.72 4.96
CA LEU A 13 5.74 -15.41 4.73
C LEU A 13 5.46 -14.86 3.32
N THR A 14 5.36 -15.74 2.31
CA THR A 14 4.97 -15.32 0.95
C THR A 14 3.54 -14.82 0.92
N ASP A 15 2.62 -15.53 1.59
CA ASP A 15 1.21 -15.15 1.68
C ASP A 15 1.05 -13.82 2.43
N ASP A 16 1.74 -13.64 3.57
CA ASP A 16 1.73 -12.38 4.33
C ASP A 16 2.19 -11.18 3.48
N ILE A 17 3.20 -11.37 2.61
CA ILE A 17 3.68 -10.30 1.71
C ILE A 17 2.67 -10.03 0.58
N ASN A 18 2.03 -11.07 0.03
CA ASN A 18 0.98 -10.91 -0.98
C ASN A 18 -0.19 -10.08 -0.41
N ASP A 19 -0.67 -10.44 0.78
CA ASP A 19 -1.77 -9.77 1.47
C ASP A 19 -1.43 -8.31 1.79
N LEU A 20 -0.18 -8.04 2.18
CA LEU A 20 0.31 -6.68 2.41
C LEU A 20 0.30 -5.86 1.11
N GLU A 21 0.86 -6.39 0.02
CA GLU A 21 0.89 -5.71 -1.29
C GLU A 21 -0.52 -5.43 -1.82
N GLU A 22 -1.45 -6.37 -1.67
CA GLU A 22 -2.86 -6.20 -2.04
C GLU A 22 -3.54 -5.11 -1.19
N SER A 23 -3.35 -5.14 0.13
CA SER A 23 -3.90 -4.14 1.05
C SER A 23 -3.42 -2.72 0.74
N LEU A 24 -2.13 -2.56 0.42
CA LEU A 24 -1.56 -1.27 -0.01
C LEU A 24 -2.17 -0.81 -1.34
N TYR A 25 -2.50 -1.73 -2.25
CA TYR A 25 -3.14 -1.43 -3.53
C TYR A 25 -4.57 -0.97 -3.38
N GLU A 26 -5.37 -1.68 -2.59
CA GLU A 26 -6.72 -1.25 -2.28
C GLU A 26 -6.74 0.09 -1.55
N PHE A 27 -5.76 0.36 -0.67
CA PHE A 27 -5.68 1.63 0.01
C PHE A 27 -5.30 2.78 -0.94
N HIS A 28 -4.33 2.58 -1.83
CA HIS A 28 -4.00 3.52 -2.91
C HIS A 28 -5.24 3.89 -3.75
N LEU A 29 -6.02 2.90 -4.18
CA LEU A 29 -7.24 3.14 -4.96
C LEU A 29 -8.25 4.00 -4.19
N ARG A 30 -8.45 3.70 -2.89
CA ARG A 30 -9.34 4.48 -2.02
C ARG A 30 -8.88 5.94 -1.88
N LEU A 31 -7.59 6.17 -1.65
CA LEU A 31 -7.04 7.53 -1.56
C LEU A 31 -7.18 8.28 -2.87
N ARG A 32 -6.86 7.64 -4.01
CA ARG A 32 -7.00 8.23 -5.34
C ARG A 32 -8.43 8.71 -5.60
N ASP A 33 -9.44 7.93 -5.20
CA ASP A 33 -10.83 8.31 -5.35
C ASP A 33 -11.28 9.40 -4.35
N MET A 34 -10.73 9.42 -3.13
CA MET A 34 -10.92 10.53 -2.20
C MET A 34 -10.32 11.84 -2.72
N THR A 35 -9.09 11.81 -3.23
CA THR A 35 -8.39 12.96 -3.81
C THR A 35 -9.20 13.58 -4.96
N LYS A 36 -9.70 12.76 -5.90
CA LYS A 36 -10.55 13.23 -7.00
C LYS A 36 -11.80 14.00 -6.52
N ARG A 37 -12.44 13.52 -5.44
CA ARG A 37 -13.65 14.16 -4.89
C ARG A 37 -13.37 15.52 -4.25
N HIS A 38 -12.16 15.73 -3.73
CA HIS A 38 -11.82 16.91 -2.92
C HIS A 38 -10.95 17.94 -3.64
N LEU A 39 -10.30 17.57 -4.75
CA LEU A 39 -9.53 18.49 -5.60
C LEU A 39 -10.32 19.06 -6.81
N PHE A 40 -11.63 18.86 -6.87
CA PHE A 40 -12.45 19.37 -7.98
C PHE A 40 -12.49 20.91 -8.04
N ARG A 41 -12.58 21.44 -9.26
CA ARG A 41 -12.66 22.89 -9.53
C ARG A 41 -13.95 23.45 -8.95
N GLY A 42 -13.85 24.24 -7.88
CA GLY A 42 -14.98 24.82 -7.16
C GLY A 42 -15.14 24.32 -5.72
N ALA A 43 -14.34 23.33 -5.29
CA ALA A 43 -14.32 22.89 -3.90
C ALA A 43 -13.90 24.03 -2.95
N ALA A 44 -14.46 24.01 -1.74
CA ALA A 44 -14.10 24.97 -0.69
C ALA A 44 -12.62 24.83 -0.31
N PRO A 45 -11.96 25.88 0.22
CA PRO A 45 -10.54 25.83 0.58
C PRO A 45 -10.17 24.66 1.52
N ALA A 46 -11.01 24.38 2.52
CA ALA A 46 -10.80 23.26 3.44
C ALA A 46 -10.85 21.89 2.74
N GLN A 47 -11.74 21.72 1.77
CA GLN A 47 -11.82 20.48 0.98
C GLN A 47 -10.57 20.31 0.12
N LYS A 48 -10.08 21.39 -0.52
CA LYS A 48 -8.84 21.35 -1.28
C LYS A 48 -7.64 20.98 -0.41
N MET A 49 -7.55 21.55 0.80
CA MET A 49 -6.51 21.16 1.76
C MET A 49 -6.59 19.68 2.13
N ALA A 50 -7.78 19.16 2.41
CA ALA A 50 -7.96 17.74 2.66
C ALA A 50 -7.51 16.90 1.44
N GLY A 51 -7.86 17.30 0.22
CA GLY A 51 -7.41 16.64 -1.01
C GLY A 51 -5.89 16.59 -1.16
N MET A 52 -5.19 17.69 -0.85
CA MET A 52 -3.71 17.74 -0.88
C MET A 52 -3.09 16.83 0.19
N LEU A 53 -3.66 16.78 1.40
CA LEU A 53 -3.17 15.88 2.46
C LEU A 53 -3.37 14.41 2.08
N ILE A 54 -4.50 14.07 1.45
CA ILE A 54 -4.77 12.71 0.97
C ILE A 54 -3.79 12.32 -0.14
N GLU A 55 -3.50 13.21 -1.08
CA GLU A 55 -2.47 13.01 -2.11
C GLU A 55 -1.07 12.80 -1.51
N GLN A 56 -0.74 13.53 -0.44
CA GLN A 56 0.52 13.34 0.26
C GLN A 56 0.61 11.94 0.91
N ILE A 57 -0.46 11.49 1.56
CA ILE A 57 -0.53 10.12 2.12
C ILE A 57 -0.35 9.08 1.00
N ASP A 58 -0.97 9.29 -0.16
CA ASP A 58 -0.84 8.41 -1.32
C ASP A 58 0.60 8.36 -1.87
N THR A 59 1.32 9.47 -1.76
CA THR A 59 2.75 9.52 -2.14
C THR A 59 3.61 8.76 -1.13
N GLU A 60 3.33 8.88 0.16
CA GLU A 60 4.06 8.18 1.24
C GLU A 60 3.90 6.66 1.17
N LEU A 61 2.78 6.16 0.64
CA LEU A 61 2.51 4.74 0.36
C LEU A 61 3.58 4.08 -0.52
N VAL A 62 4.24 4.82 -1.42
CA VAL A 62 5.33 4.29 -2.27
C VAL A 62 6.47 3.73 -1.42
N ALA A 63 6.76 4.34 -0.26
CA ALA A 63 7.78 3.82 0.64
C ALA A 63 7.40 2.46 1.25
N LEU A 64 6.11 2.23 1.51
CA LEU A 64 5.61 0.96 2.03
C LEU A 64 5.69 -0.14 0.97
N TYR A 65 5.33 0.16 -0.29
CA TYR A 65 5.53 -0.77 -1.40
C TYR A 65 6.98 -1.17 -1.61
N ARG A 66 7.91 -0.22 -1.50
CA ARG A 66 9.35 -0.51 -1.62
C ARG A 66 9.80 -1.50 -0.55
N ARG A 67 9.32 -1.35 0.69
CA ARG A 67 9.62 -2.28 1.78
C ARG A 67 9.01 -3.67 1.54
N ALA A 68 7.78 -3.74 1.05
CA ALA A 68 7.16 -5.03 0.67
C ALA A 68 7.96 -5.75 -0.42
N ALA A 69 8.38 -5.02 -1.47
CA ALA A 69 9.23 -5.56 -2.52
C ALA A 69 10.62 -5.99 -2.02
N GLU A 70 11.21 -5.26 -1.07
CA GLU A 70 12.46 -5.63 -0.40
C GLU A 70 12.30 -6.94 0.37
N MET A 71 11.24 -7.09 1.18
CA MET A 71 10.92 -8.35 1.87
C MET A 71 10.78 -9.50 0.88
N ARG A 72 10.06 -9.30 -0.23
CA ARG A 72 9.91 -10.30 -1.29
C ARG A 72 11.24 -10.68 -1.94
N SER A 73 12.19 -9.75 -2.04
CA SER A 73 13.49 -10.02 -2.64
C SER A 73 14.33 -11.01 -1.83
N HIS A 74 14.10 -11.09 -0.51
CA HIS A 74 14.77 -12.04 0.38
C HIS A 74 14.18 -13.46 0.33
N LEU A 75 13.01 -13.63 -0.31
CA LEU A 75 12.37 -14.93 -0.52
C LEU A 75 12.78 -15.62 -1.82
N LYS A 76 13.58 -14.96 -2.66
CA LYS A 76 14.03 -15.48 -3.96
C LYS A 76 15.27 -16.34 -3.85
#